data_AF-A0A0D9NL21-F1
#
_entry.id   AF-A0A0D9NL21-F1
#
_cell.length_a   1.000
_cell.length_b   1.000
_cell.length_c   1.000
_cell.angle_alpha   90.00
_cell.angle_beta   90.00
_cell.angle_gamma   90.00
#
_symmetry.space_group_name_H-M   'P 1'
#
loop_
_entity.id
_entity.type
_entity.pdbx_description
1 polymer ?
#
loop_
_entity_poly.entity_id
_entity_poly.type
_entity_poly.pdbx_seq_one_letter_code
_entity_poly.pdbx_strand_id
1 'polypeptide(L)'
;MSVPRARVIASLDKYLQVPQERAGDAAWLVNAMEDEMRAVGVQGENLAIVIFHLYLAINTNTRKTAFWVLTYPPHNPELLAAYRRETAPAFRGPDLADPSVIQDAAKCPEVDAVWHDTLRMLGWSASVRSVTRDTVIGGKRMCKCILVLHRLLHFDEGIFGDATHQFRTERWRNNENLP
;
A
#
# COMPACT_ATOMS: atom_id res chain seq x y z
N MET A 1 27.17 4.57 3.13
CA MET A 1 25.98 4.29 2.30
C MET A 1 26.11 2.89 1.73
N SER A 2 25.04 2.08 1.69
CA SER A 2 25.11 0.73 1.11
C SER A 2 25.38 0.80 -0.41
N VAL A 3 26.29 -0.02 -0.92
CA VAL A 3 26.63 -0.09 -2.36
C VAL A 3 25.39 -0.21 -3.29
N PRO A 4 24.34 -1.00 -2.96
CA PRO A 4 23.16 -1.09 -3.81
C PRO A 4 22.38 0.21 -3.95
N ARG A 5 22.15 0.94 -2.84
CA ARG A 5 21.44 2.23 -2.85
C ARG A 5 22.13 3.23 -3.77
N ALA A 6 23.44 3.38 -3.64
CA ALA A 6 24.21 4.31 -4.47
C ALA A 6 24.11 3.95 -5.96
N ARG A 7 24.17 2.65 -6.30
CA ARG A 7 24.03 2.18 -7.67
C ARG A 7 22.65 2.51 -8.27
N VAL A 8 21.57 2.33 -7.50
CA VAL A 8 20.21 2.66 -7.96
C VAL A 8 20.05 4.15 -8.20
N ILE A 9 20.53 5.00 -7.27
CA ILE A 9 20.49 6.46 -7.43
C ILE A 9 21.27 6.89 -8.67
N ALA A 10 22.48 6.38 -8.87
CA ALA A 10 23.28 6.70 -10.06
C ALA A 10 22.60 6.24 -11.37
N SER A 11 21.87 5.11 -11.36
CA SER A 11 21.07 4.66 -12.50
C SER A 11 19.86 5.58 -12.75
N LEU A 12 19.19 6.04 -11.70
CA LEU A 12 18.07 6.99 -11.81
C LEU A 12 18.54 8.37 -12.30
N ASP A 13 19.70 8.83 -11.83
CA ASP A 13 20.28 10.09 -12.33
C ASP A 13 20.55 10.00 -13.83
N LYS A 14 21.18 8.92 -14.31
CA LYS A 14 21.35 8.67 -15.76
C LYS A 14 20.03 8.60 -16.51
N TYR A 15 19.00 7.98 -15.93
CA TYR A 15 17.66 7.89 -16.50
C TYR A 15 17.06 9.29 -16.74
N LEU A 16 17.29 10.24 -15.83
CA LEU A 16 16.72 11.59 -15.86
C LEU A 16 17.48 12.55 -16.80
N GLN A 17 18.65 12.15 -17.28
CA GLN A 17 19.39 12.88 -18.33
C GLN A 17 18.99 12.45 -19.74
N VAL A 18 18.21 11.37 -19.89
CA VAL A 18 17.71 10.94 -21.21
C VAL A 18 16.65 11.96 -21.67
N PRO A 19 16.72 12.45 -22.93
CA PRO A 19 15.80 13.45 -23.45
C PRO A 19 14.31 13.12 -23.28
N GLN A 20 13.50 14.19 -23.22
CA GLN A 20 12.09 14.22 -22.83
C GLN A 20 11.14 13.43 -23.77
N GLU A 21 11.62 12.92 -24.90
CA GLU A 21 10.91 11.97 -25.77
C GLU A 21 10.42 10.72 -25.00
N ARG A 22 11.08 10.43 -23.88
CA ARG A 22 10.71 9.43 -22.88
C ARG A 22 9.38 9.67 -22.16
N ALA A 23 8.90 10.92 -22.10
CA ALA A 23 7.73 11.27 -21.30
C ALA A 23 6.45 10.53 -21.74
N GLY A 24 6.35 10.13 -23.01
CA GLY A 24 5.23 9.33 -23.52
C GLY A 24 5.19 7.90 -22.98
N ASP A 25 6.33 7.32 -22.61
CA ASP A 25 6.46 5.94 -22.15
C ASP A 25 6.50 5.80 -20.62
N ALA A 26 6.77 6.90 -19.91
CA ALA A 26 6.82 6.92 -18.47
C ALA A 26 5.42 7.02 -17.84
N ALA A 27 5.24 6.41 -16.68
CA ALA A 27 4.01 6.59 -15.90
C ALA A 27 3.84 8.08 -15.54
N TRP A 28 2.62 8.59 -15.66
CA TRP A 28 2.28 10.00 -15.38
C TRP A 28 2.87 10.53 -14.08
N LEU A 29 2.82 9.74 -12.99
CA LEU A 29 3.33 10.12 -11.68
C LEU A 29 4.84 10.43 -11.69
N VAL A 30 5.62 9.73 -12.51
CA VAL A 30 7.07 9.95 -12.62
C VAL A 30 7.34 11.29 -13.29
N ASN A 31 6.64 11.59 -14.39
CA ASN A 31 6.78 12.87 -15.09
C ASN A 31 6.32 14.04 -14.22
N ALA A 32 5.13 13.93 -13.60
CA ALA A 32 4.58 14.97 -12.74
C ALA A 32 5.51 15.28 -11.57
N MET A 33 6.10 14.27 -10.93
CA MET A 33 7.05 14.50 -9.85
C MET A 33 8.36 15.11 -10.32
N GLU A 34 8.85 14.72 -11.49
CA GLU A 34 10.02 15.36 -12.08
C GLU A 34 9.78 16.85 -12.34
N ASP A 35 8.66 17.18 -12.98
CA ASP A 35 8.28 18.56 -13.31
C ASP A 35 8.16 19.43 -12.04
N GLU A 36 7.43 18.96 -11.02
CA GLU A 36 7.25 19.67 -9.76
C GLU A 36 8.57 19.89 -9.00
N MET A 37 9.43 18.87 -8.96
CA MET A 37 10.72 18.97 -8.28
C MET A 37 11.65 19.95 -9.00
N ARG A 38 11.68 19.91 -10.34
CA ARG A 38 12.45 20.87 -11.15
C ARG A 38 11.92 22.28 -11.00
N ALA A 39 10.61 22.47 -10.92
CA ALA A 39 9.98 23.78 -10.73
C ALA A 39 10.41 24.46 -9.42
N VAL A 40 10.69 23.69 -8.36
CA VAL A 40 11.25 24.20 -7.09
C VAL A 40 12.78 24.17 -7.03
N GLY A 41 13.45 23.92 -8.16
CA GLY A 41 14.92 23.98 -8.29
C GLY A 41 15.66 22.72 -7.87
N VAL A 42 14.98 21.59 -7.65
CA VAL A 42 15.62 20.30 -7.36
C VAL A 42 16.11 19.68 -8.68
N GLN A 43 17.42 19.43 -8.78
CA GLN A 43 18.07 18.93 -10.00
C GLN A 43 19.16 17.90 -9.68
N GLY A 44 19.66 17.23 -10.72
CA GLY A 44 20.76 16.26 -10.64
C GLY A 44 20.50 15.11 -9.67
N GLU A 45 21.53 14.72 -8.91
CA GLU A 45 21.45 13.59 -7.96
C GLU A 45 20.32 13.76 -6.93
N ASN A 46 19.99 14.99 -6.52
CA ASN A 46 18.89 15.23 -5.58
C ASN A 46 17.53 14.83 -6.15
N LEU A 47 17.30 15.06 -7.44
CA LEU A 47 16.09 14.61 -8.12
C LEU A 47 16.02 13.08 -8.17
N ALA A 48 17.15 12.43 -8.49
CA ALA A 48 17.27 10.97 -8.47
C ALA A 48 17.01 10.38 -7.07
N ILE A 49 17.46 11.06 -6.02
CA ILE A 49 17.19 10.69 -4.62
C ILE A 49 15.69 10.77 -4.32
N VAL A 50 14.99 11.82 -4.74
CA VAL A 50 13.54 11.95 -4.50
C VAL A 50 12.77 10.82 -5.20
N ILE A 51 13.07 10.57 -6.48
CA ILE A 51 12.44 9.49 -7.25
C ILE A 51 12.76 8.11 -6.66
N PHE A 52 13.98 7.90 -6.16
CA PHE A 52 14.35 6.68 -5.45
C PHE A 52 13.47 6.44 -4.21
N HIS A 53 13.22 7.48 -3.40
CA HIS A 53 12.37 7.34 -2.22
C HIS A 53 10.93 7.02 -2.57
N LEU A 54 10.39 7.62 -3.65
CA LEU A 54 9.07 7.27 -4.17
C LEU A 54 9.02 5.81 -4.62
N TYR A 55 9.99 5.38 -5.43
CA TYR A 55 10.09 4.01 -5.90
C TYR A 55 10.07 3.02 -4.72
N LEU A 56 10.85 3.30 -3.68
CA LEU A 56 10.87 2.48 -2.47
C LEU A 56 9.52 2.49 -1.75
N ALA A 57 8.89 3.65 -1.60
CA ALA A 57 7.61 3.80 -0.91
C ALA A 57 6.49 3.00 -1.59
N ILE A 58 6.40 3.05 -2.92
CA ILE A 58 5.35 2.37 -3.70
C ILE A 58 5.58 0.86 -3.75
N ASN A 59 6.82 0.40 -3.95
CA ASN A 59 7.07 -1.01 -4.28
C ASN A 59 7.23 -1.90 -3.04
N THR A 60 7.66 -1.36 -1.89
CA THR A 60 7.97 -2.19 -0.71
C THR A 60 6.74 -2.80 -0.04
N ASN A 61 5.60 -2.10 -0.04
CA ASN A 61 4.37 -2.58 0.58
C ASN A 61 3.56 -3.45 -0.38
N THR A 62 3.38 -2.99 -1.62
CA THR A 62 2.54 -3.64 -2.64
C THR A 62 2.91 -5.11 -2.86
N ARG A 63 4.20 -5.44 -2.98
CA ARG A 63 4.65 -6.83 -3.18
C ARG A 63 4.26 -7.75 -2.03
N LYS A 64 4.38 -7.28 -0.78
CA LYS A 64 4.04 -8.08 0.40
C LYS A 64 2.53 -8.31 0.47
N THR A 65 1.75 -7.26 0.26
CA THR A 65 0.28 -7.35 0.25
C THR A 65 -0.19 -8.33 -0.82
N ALA A 66 0.28 -8.19 -2.07
CA ALA A 66 -0.08 -9.08 -3.17
C ALA A 66 0.27 -10.54 -2.89
N PHE A 67 1.44 -10.81 -2.30
CA PHE A 67 1.82 -12.17 -1.89
C PHE A 67 0.77 -12.79 -0.96
N TRP A 68 0.36 -12.07 0.07
CA TRP A 68 -0.57 -12.60 1.08
C TRP A 68 -2.01 -12.69 0.59
N VAL A 69 -2.48 -11.73 -0.22
CA VAL A 69 -3.79 -11.81 -0.91
C VAL A 69 -3.88 -13.08 -1.75
N LEU A 70 -2.79 -13.49 -2.41
CA LEU A 70 -2.76 -14.73 -3.20
C LEU A 70 -2.54 -15.99 -2.36
N THR A 71 -1.97 -15.85 -1.16
CA THR A 71 -1.60 -16.99 -0.29
C THR A 71 -2.74 -17.41 0.62
N TYR A 72 -3.53 -16.47 1.16
CA TYR A 72 -4.60 -16.82 2.10
C TYR A 72 -5.73 -17.67 1.48
N PRO A 73 -6.28 -17.34 0.28
CA PRO A 73 -7.41 -18.08 -0.27
C PRO A 73 -7.15 -19.59 -0.45
N PRO A 74 -6.00 -20.05 -0.98
CA PRO A 74 -5.68 -21.48 -1.08
C PRO A 74 -5.78 -22.28 0.21
N HIS A 75 -5.65 -21.66 1.39
CA HIS A 75 -5.77 -22.35 2.68
C HIS A 75 -7.22 -22.56 3.13
N ASN A 76 -8.20 -21.97 2.44
CA ASN A 76 -9.62 -22.15 2.68
C ASN A 76 -10.33 -22.44 1.33
N PRO A 77 -10.69 -23.70 1.04
CA PRO A 77 -11.30 -24.08 -0.24
C PRO A 77 -12.57 -23.29 -0.59
N GLU A 78 -13.40 -22.97 0.40
CA GLU A 78 -14.64 -22.20 0.20
C GLU A 78 -14.33 -20.75 -0.20
N LEU A 79 -13.36 -20.14 0.49
CA LEU A 79 -12.86 -18.81 0.17
C LEU A 79 -12.29 -18.74 -1.24
N LEU A 80 -11.43 -19.70 -1.62
CA LEU A 80 -10.86 -19.77 -2.97
C LEU A 80 -11.95 -19.93 -4.04
N ALA A 81 -12.97 -20.75 -3.78
CA ALA A 81 -14.08 -20.95 -4.71
C ALA A 81 -14.90 -19.66 -4.89
N ALA A 82 -15.17 -18.94 -3.81
CA ALA A 82 -15.84 -17.63 -3.86
C ALA A 82 -15.01 -16.59 -4.62
N TYR A 83 -13.72 -16.46 -4.30
CA TYR A 83 -12.79 -15.55 -4.97
C TYR A 83 -12.72 -15.81 -6.48
N ARG A 84 -12.64 -17.08 -6.90
CA ARG A 84 -12.64 -17.44 -8.33
C ARG A 84 -13.96 -17.13 -9.02
N ARG A 85 -15.08 -17.40 -8.35
CA ARG A 85 -16.41 -17.11 -8.90
C ARG A 85 -16.60 -15.62 -9.12
N GLU A 86 -16.19 -14.79 -8.17
CA GLU A 86 -16.31 -13.33 -8.25
C GLU A 86 -15.39 -12.73 -9.30
N THR A 87 -14.16 -13.24 -9.43
CA THR A 87 -13.21 -12.73 -10.41
C THR A 87 -13.46 -13.24 -11.84
N ALA A 88 -14.20 -14.34 -12.02
CA ALA A 88 -14.42 -14.95 -13.33
C ALA A 88 -14.96 -13.99 -14.41
N PRO A 89 -15.92 -13.09 -14.15
CA PRO A 89 -16.42 -12.15 -15.16
C PRO A 89 -15.38 -11.14 -15.65
N ALA A 90 -14.26 -10.96 -14.93
CA ALA A 90 -13.15 -10.12 -15.38
C ALA A 90 -12.36 -10.74 -16.55
N PHE A 91 -12.54 -12.04 -16.83
CA PHE A 91 -11.76 -12.78 -17.81
C PHE A 91 -12.56 -13.13 -19.06
N ARG A 92 -11.89 -13.13 -20.21
CA ARG A 92 -12.36 -13.73 -21.46
C ARG A 92 -11.42 -14.89 -21.81
N GLY A 93 -11.77 -16.10 -21.40
CA GLY A 93 -10.87 -17.25 -21.50
C GLY A 93 -9.67 -17.07 -20.55
N PRO A 94 -8.42 -17.21 -21.02
CA PRO A 94 -7.23 -16.99 -20.20
C PRO A 94 -6.89 -15.50 -20.00
N ASP A 95 -7.49 -14.60 -20.80
CA ASP A 95 -7.09 -13.20 -20.84
C ASP A 95 -7.89 -12.35 -19.85
N LEU A 96 -7.19 -11.50 -19.10
CA LEU A 96 -7.81 -10.49 -18.23
C LEU A 96 -8.41 -9.39 -19.12
N ALA A 97 -9.74 -9.43 -19.26
CA ALA A 97 -10.48 -8.60 -20.18
C ALA A 97 -10.99 -7.29 -19.56
N ASP A 98 -11.37 -7.33 -18.28
CA ASP A 98 -11.86 -6.18 -17.54
C ASP A 98 -11.41 -6.25 -16.07
N PRO A 99 -10.23 -5.68 -15.74
CA PRO A 99 -9.74 -5.66 -14.36
C PRO A 99 -10.60 -4.81 -13.42
N SER A 100 -11.46 -3.92 -13.94
CA SER A 100 -12.29 -3.06 -13.09
C SER A 100 -13.35 -3.86 -12.33
N VAL A 101 -13.78 -5.01 -12.86
CA VAL A 101 -14.67 -5.94 -12.17
C VAL A 101 -14.07 -6.38 -10.83
N ILE A 102 -12.78 -6.72 -10.81
CA ILE A 102 -12.08 -7.20 -9.60
C ILE A 102 -11.98 -6.08 -8.55
N GLN A 103 -11.91 -4.83 -8.98
CA GLN A 103 -11.80 -3.65 -8.12
C GLN A 103 -13.15 -3.16 -7.58
N ASP A 104 -14.25 -3.69 -8.09
CA ASP A 104 -15.60 -3.30 -7.70
C ASP A 104 -16.07 -4.18 -6.55
N ALA A 105 -16.04 -3.65 -5.32
CA ALA A 105 -16.44 -4.36 -4.12
C ALA A 105 -17.90 -4.88 -4.16
N ALA A 106 -18.78 -4.25 -4.95
CA ALA A 106 -20.15 -4.74 -5.11
C ALA A 106 -20.21 -5.99 -5.99
N LYS A 107 -19.28 -6.15 -6.94
CA LYS A 107 -19.16 -7.33 -7.82
C LYS A 107 -18.28 -8.42 -7.22
N CYS A 108 -17.28 -8.02 -6.44
CA CYS A 108 -16.28 -8.91 -5.84
C CYS A 108 -16.14 -8.67 -4.33
N PRO A 109 -17.22 -8.87 -3.53
CA PRO A 109 -17.19 -8.61 -2.09
C PRO A 109 -16.24 -9.52 -1.31
N GLU A 110 -16.00 -10.76 -1.74
CA GLU A 110 -15.02 -11.64 -1.12
C GLU A 110 -13.59 -11.21 -1.46
N VAL A 111 -13.34 -10.77 -2.70
CA VAL A 111 -12.04 -10.19 -3.08
C VAL A 111 -11.72 -8.96 -2.22
N ASP A 112 -12.71 -8.09 -2.04
CA ASP A 112 -12.59 -6.90 -1.21
C ASP A 112 -12.36 -7.24 0.27
N ALA A 113 -13.10 -8.22 0.82
CA ALA A 113 -12.91 -8.69 2.19
C ALA A 113 -11.52 -9.33 2.40
N VAL A 114 -11.01 -10.10 1.42
CA VAL A 114 -9.64 -10.64 1.44
C VAL A 114 -8.62 -9.52 1.45
N TRP A 115 -8.82 -8.49 0.63
CA TRP A 115 -7.94 -7.34 0.57
C TRP A 115 -7.86 -6.61 1.92
N HIS A 116 -9.02 -6.27 2.51
CA HIS A 116 -9.10 -5.58 3.79
C HIS A 116 -8.51 -6.39 4.95
N ASP A 117 -8.83 -7.68 5.06
CA ASP A 117 -8.28 -8.50 6.15
C ASP A 117 -6.77 -8.74 5.98
N THR A 118 -6.28 -8.79 4.73
CA THR A 118 -4.84 -8.83 4.44
C THR A 118 -4.15 -7.55 4.89
N LEU A 119 -4.71 -6.39 4.57
CA LEU A 119 -4.18 -5.09 5.02
C LEU A 119 -4.16 -4.98 6.54
N ARG A 120 -5.23 -5.42 7.23
CA ARG A 120 -5.31 -5.44 8.69
C ARG A 120 -4.20 -6.30 9.31
N MET A 121 -4.04 -7.54 8.82
CA MET A 121 -3.06 -8.49 9.34
C MET A 121 -1.61 -8.05 9.09
N LEU A 122 -1.36 -7.38 7.97
CA LEU A 122 -0.02 -6.96 7.53
C LEU A 122 0.28 -5.48 7.72
N GLY A 123 -0.66 -4.72 8.27
CA GLY A 123 -0.48 -3.32 8.62
C GLY A 123 0.61 -3.19 9.67
N TRP A 124 1.73 -2.59 9.29
CA TRP A 124 2.86 -2.24 10.18
C TRP A 124 3.14 -0.73 10.13
N SER A 125 2.15 0.07 9.76
CA SER A 125 2.30 1.51 9.74
C SER A 125 2.49 2.05 11.16
N ALA A 126 3.45 2.95 11.29
CA ALA A 126 3.65 3.74 12.49
C ALA A 126 3.71 5.20 12.06
N SER A 127 3.12 6.08 12.87
CA SER A 127 3.23 7.52 12.65
C SER A 127 4.01 8.14 13.81
N VAL A 128 4.98 8.98 13.44
CA VAL A 128 5.82 9.70 14.39
C VAL A 128 5.46 11.17 14.30
N ARG A 129 5.32 11.84 15.44
CA ARG A 129 5.01 13.27 15.53
C ARG A 129 5.99 13.92 16.49
N SER A 130 6.66 14.98 16.04
CA SER A 130 7.43 15.86 16.91
C SER A 130 6.47 16.81 17.63
N VAL A 131 6.61 16.92 18.94
CA VAL A 131 5.83 17.82 19.79
C VAL A 131 6.52 19.18 19.77
N THR A 132 5.93 20.13 19.06
CA THR A 132 6.47 21.50 18.96
C THR A 132 6.17 22.36 20.19
N ARG A 133 5.18 21.96 20.98
CA ARG A 133 4.80 22.59 22.25
C ARG A 133 4.16 21.54 23.15
N ASP A 134 4.50 21.58 24.44
CA ASP A 134 3.87 20.74 25.45
C ASP A 134 2.35 20.75 25.32
N THR A 135 1.76 19.57 25.24
CA THR A 135 0.34 19.37 25.00
C THR A 135 -0.19 18.20 25.82
N VAL A 136 -1.51 18.13 26.03
CA VAL A 136 -2.16 17.04 26.76
C VAL A 136 -3.02 16.22 25.82
N ILE A 137 -2.77 14.92 25.76
CA ILE A 137 -3.57 13.95 24.99
C ILE A 137 -3.98 12.84 25.94
N GLY A 138 -5.29 12.55 26.02
CA GLY A 138 -5.83 11.52 26.92
C GLY A 138 -5.41 11.71 28.39
N GLY A 139 -5.33 12.97 28.84
CA GLY A 139 -4.89 13.33 30.20
C GLY A 139 -3.38 13.21 30.47
N LYS A 140 -2.57 12.84 29.47
CA LYS A 140 -1.10 12.72 29.60
C LYS A 140 -0.39 13.89 28.93
N ARG A 141 0.59 14.50 29.62
CA ARG A 141 1.44 15.55 29.07
C ARG A 141 2.48 14.96 28.11
N MET A 142 2.52 15.46 26.89
CA MET A 142 3.47 15.11 25.83
C MET A 142 4.43 16.27 25.64
N CYS A 143 5.75 16.00 25.58
CA CYS A 143 6.78 17.05 25.56
C CYS A 143 7.92 16.84 24.55
N LYS A 144 7.93 15.73 23.80
CA LYS A 144 9.02 15.42 22.83
C LYS A 144 8.49 14.81 21.54
N CYS A 145 8.28 13.50 21.55
CA CYS A 145 7.93 12.75 20.35
C CYS A 145 6.81 11.79 20.70
N ILE A 146 5.81 11.70 19.83
CA ILE A 146 4.69 10.78 19.96
C ILE A 146 4.83 9.74 18.85
N LEU A 147 4.80 8.48 19.23
CA LEU A 147 4.75 7.34 18.33
C LEU A 147 3.35 6.71 18.41
N VAL A 148 2.65 6.65 17.28
CA VAL A 148 1.37 5.96 17.16
C VAL A 148 1.60 4.69 16.36
N LEU A 149 1.45 3.54 17.01
CA LEU A 149 1.57 2.22 16.41
C LEU A 149 0.18 1.74 15.97
N HIS A 150 -0.15 1.93 14.69
CA HIS A 150 -1.47 1.57 14.15
C HIS A 150 -1.74 0.07 14.17
N ARG A 151 -0.66 -0.74 14.08
CA ARG A 151 -0.76 -2.19 14.15
C ARG A 151 -1.55 -2.69 15.35
N LEU A 152 -1.39 -2.06 16.53
CA LEU A 152 -2.08 -2.50 17.73
C LEU A 152 -3.60 -2.32 17.63
N LEU A 153 -4.04 -1.28 16.93
CA LEU A 153 -5.46 -0.98 16.73
C LEU A 153 -6.15 -2.03 15.84
N HIS A 154 -5.41 -2.62 14.90
CA HIS A 154 -5.90 -3.69 14.01
C HIS A 154 -6.16 -5.04 14.72
N PHE A 155 -5.78 -5.15 16.00
CA PHE A 155 -6.00 -6.34 16.84
C PHE A 155 -6.93 -6.05 18.03
N ASP A 156 -7.56 -4.89 18.07
CA ASP A 156 -8.54 -4.54 19.11
C ASP A 156 -9.81 -5.40 18.96
N GLU A 157 -10.07 -6.25 19.94
CA GLU A 157 -11.24 -7.15 19.94
C GLU A 157 -12.57 -6.39 20.07
N GLY A 158 -12.57 -5.18 20.63
CA GLY A 158 -13.76 -4.34 20.72
C GLY A 158 -14.20 -3.77 19.37
N ILE A 159 -13.28 -3.72 18.39
CA ILE A 159 -13.55 -3.24 17.02
C ILE A 159 -13.70 -4.43 16.08
N PHE A 160 -12.76 -5.37 16.10
CA PHE A 160 -12.68 -6.46 15.13
C PHE A 160 -13.35 -7.75 15.60
N GLY A 161 -13.80 -7.84 16.85
CA GLY A 161 -14.38 -9.05 17.44
C GLY A 161 -13.34 -10.05 17.93
N ASP A 162 -13.73 -11.30 18.09
CA ASP A 162 -12.86 -12.38 18.61
C ASP A 162 -11.73 -12.75 17.64
N ALA A 163 -10.73 -13.50 18.12
CA ALA A 163 -9.71 -14.14 17.27
C ALA A 163 -9.01 -13.19 16.27
N THR A 164 -8.68 -11.96 16.68
CA THR A 164 -8.14 -10.90 15.80
C THR A 164 -6.80 -11.28 15.14
N HIS A 165 -6.08 -12.26 15.67
CA HIS A 165 -4.85 -12.80 15.09
C HIS A 165 -5.07 -13.84 13.99
N GLN A 166 -6.33 -14.19 13.67
CA GLN A 166 -6.68 -15.08 12.57
C GLN A 166 -7.16 -14.30 11.36
N PHE A 167 -6.84 -14.82 10.17
CA PHE A 167 -7.36 -14.30 8.91
C PHE A 167 -8.82 -14.78 8.72
N ARG A 168 -9.78 -13.85 8.76
CA ARG A 168 -11.23 -14.11 8.73
C ARG A 168 -11.93 -13.01 7.93
N THR A 169 -12.30 -13.32 6.69
CA THR A 169 -12.96 -12.37 5.78
C THR A 169 -14.42 -12.10 6.18
N GLU A 170 -15.03 -12.96 7.00
CA GLU A 170 -16.38 -12.79 7.54
C GLU A 170 -16.57 -11.45 8.25
N ARG A 171 -15.50 -10.89 8.86
CA ARG A 171 -15.55 -9.62 9.59
C ARG A 171 -16.07 -8.48 8.72
N TRP A 172 -15.56 -8.42 7.49
CA TRP A 172 -15.87 -7.36 6.52
C TRP A 172 -17.21 -7.58 5.84
N ARG A 173 -17.68 -8.83 5.76
CA ARG A 173 -19.00 -9.18 5.20
C ARG A 173 -20.15 -8.87 6.16
N ASN A 174 -19.90 -8.98 7.46
CA ASN A 174 -20.94 -8.81 8.49
C ASN A 174 -21.02 -7.38 9.05
N ASN A 175 -20.07 -6.52 8.70
CA ASN A 175 -20.01 -5.15 9.20
C ASN A 175 -19.40 -4.20 8.16
N GLU A 176 -20.28 -3.56 7.39
CA GLU A 176 -19.91 -2.55 6.38
C GLU A 176 -19.29 -1.28 6.99
N ASN A 177 -19.37 -1.10 8.32
CA ASN A 177 -18.83 0.05 9.03
C ASN A 177 -17.47 -0.22 9.70
N LEU A 178 -16.79 -1.32 9.36
CA LEU A 178 -15.43 -1.53 9.84
C LEU A 178 -14.49 -0.46 9.24
N PRO A 179 -13.60 0.12 10.06
CA PRO A 179 -12.71 1.21 9.66
C PRO A 179 -11.57 0.76 8.72
#